data_AF-A0A7Y0VNJ0-F1
#
_entry.id   AF-A0A7Y0VNJ0-F1
#
_cell.length_a   1.000
_cell.length_b   1.000
_cell.length_c   1.000
_cell.angle_alpha   90.00
_cell.angle_beta   90.00
_cell.angle_gamma   90.00
#
_symmetry.space_group_name_H-M   'P 1'
#
loop_
_entity.id
_entity.type
_entity.pdbx_description
1 polymer ?
#
loop_
_entity_poly.entity_id
_entity_poly.type
_entity_poly.pdbx_seq_one_letter_code
_entity_poly.pdbx_strand_id
1 'polypeptide(L)'
;MSVQDDLTHTFTQLPGQPKFAQYVSFANVTREGLDAAHSQVRTAELSPALLRFLTQLSFWQAHLKQQFPATFLAATQPFDARQQQLFESSQSLTDGEYLAQMEALRAPRRQAVDEVVERLTEEVMKHHDLDICYVPEV
;
A
#
# COMPACT_ATOMS: atom_id res chain seq x y z
N MET A 1 12.05 -14.26 -40.41
CA MET A 1 11.29 -13.82 -39.22
C MET A 1 12.30 -13.57 -38.12
N SER A 2 12.47 -12.30 -37.75
CA SER A 2 13.59 -11.84 -36.93
C SER A 2 13.25 -12.01 -35.45
N VAL A 3 14.23 -12.49 -34.67
CA VAL A 3 14.13 -12.76 -33.21
C VAL A 3 13.73 -11.52 -32.39
N GLN A 4 13.80 -10.33 -33.00
CA GLN A 4 13.42 -9.05 -32.40
C GLN A 4 11.91 -8.88 -32.17
N ASP A 5 11.06 -9.49 -33.01
CA ASP A 5 9.59 -9.30 -32.95
C ASP A 5 8.90 -10.18 -31.89
N ASP A 6 9.61 -11.17 -31.35
CA ASP A 6 9.05 -12.20 -30.47
C ASP A 6 9.27 -11.90 -28.97
N LEU A 7 10.06 -10.86 -28.63
CA LEU A 7 10.28 -10.43 -27.25
C LEU A 7 9.21 -9.43 -26.75
N THR A 8 8.35 -8.94 -27.63
CA THR A 8 7.40 -7.85 -27.35
C THR A 8 6.02 -8.32 -26.91
N HIS A 9 5.71 -9.62 -27.02
CA HIS A 9 4.34 -10.12 -26.78
C HIS A 9 4.09 -10.72 -25.39
N THR A 10 5.11 -10.88 -24.53
CA THR A 10 4.93 -11.58 -23.24
C THR A 10 5.38 -10.78 -22.01
N PHE A 11 5.87 -9.56 -22.17
CA PHE A 11 6.21 -8.72 -21.02
C PHE A 11 5.02 -7.81 -20.74
N THR A 12 4.28 -8.16 -19.68
CA THR A 12 3.19 -7.47 -18.96
C THR A 12 2.80 -6.11 -19.52
N GLN A 13 1.49 -5.84 -19.70
CA GLN A 13 0.92 -4.58 -20.21
C GLN A 13 1.27 -3.36 -19.31
N LEU A 14 2.53 -2.94 -19.30
CA LEU A 14 3.05 -1.90 -18.45
C LEU A 14 2.85 -0.54 -19.12
N PRO A 15 2.35 0.46 -18.38
CA PRO A 15 2.26 1.81 -18.91
C PRO A 15 3.66 2.31 -19.26
N GLY A 16 3.83 2.82 -20.49
CA GLY A 16 5.12 3.35 -20.96
C GLY A 16 6.16 2.30 -21.34
N GLN A 17 5.77 1.04 -21.54
CA GLN A 17 6.69 -0.01 -21.97
C GLN A 17 7.41 0.37 -23.29
N PRO A 18 8.75 0.36 -23.33
CA PRO A 18 9.49 0.57 -24.56
C PRO A 18 9.11 -0.50 -25.58
N LYS A 19 8.61 -0.07 -26.76
CA LYS A 19 8.27 -0.98 -27.86
C LYS A 19 9.50 -1.66 -28.47
N PHE A 20 10.68 -1.07 -28.25
CA PHE A 20 11.95 -1.56 -28.77
C PHE A 20 13.00 -1.49 -27.68
N ALA A 21 13.66 -2.62 -27.39
CA ALA A 21 14.88 -2.64 -26.62
C ALA A 21 16.06 -2.44 -27.58
N GLN A 22 16.70 -1.27 -27.51
CA GLN A 22 17.95 -1.04 -28.22
C GLN A 22 19.07 -1.66 -27.37
N TYR A 23 19.97 -2.43 -27.99
CA TYR A 23 21.11 -3.11 -27.34
C TYR A 23 20.83 -4.40 -26.52
N VAL A 24 19.76 -5.15 -26.81
CA VAL A 24 19.51 -6.48 -26.18
C VAL A 24 20.72 -7.41 -26.29
N SER A 25 21.43 -7.37 -27.43
CA SER A 25 22.62 -8.17 -27.70
C SER A 25 23.80 -7.89 -26.77
N PHE A 26 23.83 -6.73 -26.10
CA PHE A 26 24.90 -6.34 -25.17
C PHE A 26 24.50 -6.53 -23.70
N ALA A 27 23.22 -6.76 -23.42
CA ALA A 27 22.67 -6.78 -22.07
C ALA A 27 22.64 -8.17 -21.43
N ASN A 28 23.11 -9.23 -22.10
CA ASN A 28 23.01 -10.63 -21.63
C ASN A 28 21.58 -11.02 -21.15
N VAL A 29 20.55 -10.38 -21.71
CA VAL A 29 19.15 -10.69 -21.41
C VAL A 29 18.73 -11.86 -22.30
N THR A 30 18.58 -13.04 -21.71
CA THR A 30 18.10 -14.23 -22.43
C THR A 30 16.59 -14.35 -22.33
N ARG A 31 15.98 -15.11 -23.26
CA ARG A 31 14.55 -15.38 -23.24
C ARG A 31 14.15 -16.12 -21.96
N GLU A 32 14.94 -17.11 -21.57
CA GLU A 32 14.73 -17.89 -20.36
C GLU A 32 14.78 -17.01 -19.11
N GLY A 33 15.67 -16.01 -19.08
CA GLY A 33 15.75 -15.03 -18.00
C GLY A 33 14.52 -14.13 -17.92
N LEU A 34 13.99 -13.69 -19.06
CA LEU A 34 12.75 -12.90 -19.13
C LEU A 34 11.53 -13.72 -18.70
N ASP A 35 11.41 -14.96 -19.15
CA ASP A 35 10.31 -15.86 -18.77
C ASP A 35 10.34 -16.17 -17.25
N ALA A 36 11.54 -16.38 -16.70
CA ALA A 36 11.73 -16.55 -15.27
C ALA A 36 11.35 -15.29 -14.48
N ALA A 37 11.76 -14.10 -14.94
CA ALA A 37 11.42 -12.84 -14.31
C ALA A 37 9.90 -12.58 -14.35
N HIS A 38 9.26 -12.84 -15.49
CA HIS A 38 7.81 -12.73 -15.63
C HIS A 38 7.09 -13.67 -14.65
N SER A 39 7.51 -14.94 -14.57
CA SER A 39 6.95 -15.90 -13.62
C SER A 39 7.11 -15.45 -12.15
N GLN A 40 8.27 -14.88 -11.80
CA GLN A 40 8.51 -14.32 -10.46
C GLN A 40 7.58 -13.16 -10.13
N VAL A 41 7.40 -12.22 -11.06
CA VAL A 41 6.48 -11.09 -10.88
C VAL A 41 5.05 -11.59 -10.70
N ARG A 42 4.57 -12.49 -11.57
CA ARG A 42 3.22 -13.06 -11.47
C ARG A 42 2.99 -13.81 -10.16
N THR A 43 3.98 -14.55 -9.70
CA THR A 43 3.91 -15.24 -8.40
C THR A 43 3.85 -14.23 -7.25
N ALA A 44 4.61 -13.14 -7.31
CA ALA A 44 4.60 -12.10 -6.29
C ALA A 44 3.26 -11.34 -6.25
N GLU A 45 2.69 -11.02 -7.41
CA GLU A 45 1.37 -10.37 -7.55
C GLU A 45 0.24 -11.21 -6.96
N LEU A 46 0.32 -12.54 -7.07
CA LEU A 46 -0.66 -13.49 -6.51
C LEU A 46 -0.38 -13.85 -5.04
N SER A 47 0.54 -13.16 -4.39
CA SER A 47 0.95 -13.45 -3.00
C SER A 47 0.64 -12.28 -2.07
N PRO A 48 0.72 -12.50 -0.73
CA PRO A 48 0.64 -11.41 0.25
C PRO A 48 1.74 -10.33 0.10
N ALA A 49 2.73 -10.53 -0.79
CA ALA A 49 3.71 -9.49 -1.11
C ALA A 49 3.06 -8.26 -1.77
N LEU A 50 2.06 -8.46 -2.65
CA LEU A 50 1.38 -7.33 -3.31
C LEU A 50 0.65 -6.46 -2.30
N LEU A 51 -0.12 -7.07 -1.40
CA LEU A 51 -0.81 -6.35 -0.33
C LEU A 51 0.17 -5.53 0.52
N ARG A 52 1.24 -6.16 1.02
CA ARG A 52 2.27 -5.48 1.82
C ARG A 52 2.94 -4.33 1.08
N PHE A 53 3.13 -4.47 -0.23
CA PHE A 53 3.67 -3.41 -1.06
C PHE A 53 2.67 -2.25 -1.17
N LEU A 54 1.40 -2.52 -1.47
CA LEU A 54 0.36 -1.50 -1.63
C LEU A 54 0.14 -0.69 -0.35
N THR A 55 0.10 -1.34 0.82
CA THR A 55 -0.11 -0.65 2.11
C THR A 55 1.00 0.35 2.44
N GLN A 56 2.20 0.20 1.86
CA GLN A 56 3.34 1.11 2.06
C GLN A 56 3.32 2.34 1.13
N LEU A 57 2.49 2.34 0.08
CA LEU A 57 2.47 3.42 -0.89
C LEU A 57 1.73 4.65 -0.34
N SER A 58 2.43 5.79 -0.27
CA SER A 58 1.88 7.03 0.30
C SER A 58 0.65 7.54 -0.47
N PHE A 59 0.65 7.44 -1.80
CA PHE A 59 -0.50 7.83 -2.61
C PHE A 59 -1.71 6.92 -2.36
N TRP A 60 -1.47 5.62 -2.10
CA TRP A 60 -2.51 4.65 -1.81
C TRP A 60 -3.16 4.93 -0.45
N GLN A 61 -2.34 5.15 0.58
CA GLN A 61 -2.83 5.56 1.89
C GLN A 61 -3.62 6.89 1.81
N ALA A 62 -3.17 7.84 0.99
CA ALA A 62 -3.88 9.10 0.78
C ALA A 62 -5.25 8.87 0.09
N HIS A 63 -5.29 8.00 -0.92
CA HIS A 63 -6.52 7.61 -1.60
C HIS A 63 -7.52 6.96 -0.62
N LEU A 64 -7.07 5.98 0.18
CA LEU A 64 -7.93 5.33 1.18
C LEU A 64 -8.49 6.34 2.20
N LYS A 65 -7.67 7.28 2.67
CA LYS A 65 -8.15 8.34 3.59
C LYS A 65 -9.22 9.23 2.97
N GLN A 66 -9.11 9.51 1.68
CA GLN A 66 -10.10 10.31 0.95
C GLN A 66 -11.41 9.55 0.72
N GLN A 67 -11.34 8.24 0.44
CA GLN A 67 -12.52 7.42 0.16
C GLN A 67 -13.23 6.94 1.44
N PHE A 68 -12.50 6.70 2.53
CA PHE A 68 -13.02 6.11 3.76
C PHE A 68 -12.79 6.98 5.01
N PRO A 69 -13.09 8.29 4.98
CA PRO A 69 -12.73 9.21 6.07
C PRO A 69 -13.34 8.79 7.42
N ALA A 70 -14.58 8.29 7.42
CA ALA A 70 -15.26 7.83 8.62
C ALA A 70 -14.55 6.64 9.30
N THR A 71 -14.00 5.72 8.51
CA THR A 71 -13.26 4.56 9.02
C THR A 71 -11.95 4.98 9.70
N PHE A 72 -11.19 5.89 9.09
CA PHE A 72 -9.97 6.41 9.70
C PHE A 72 -10.28 7.24 10.95
N LEU A 73 -11.36 8.04 10.91
CA LEU A 73 -11.81 8.79 12.08
C LEU A 73 -12.18 7.84 13.23
N ALA A 74 -12.97 6.79 12.97
CA ALA A 74 -13.36 5.82 13.99
C ALA A 74 -12.14 5.13 14.62
N ALA A 75 -11.12 4.79 13.83
CA ALA A 75 -9.89 4.19 14.33
C ALA A 75 -9.03 5.15 15.17
N THR A 76 -9.08 6.46 14.91
CA THR A 76 -8.25 7.46 15.58
C THR A 76 -8.94 8.18 16.74
N GLN A 77 -10.28 8.22 16.74
CA GLN A 77 -11.10 8.92 17.74
C GLN A 77 -10.80 8.54 19.20
N PRO A 78 -10.54 7.25 19.56
CA PRO A 78 -10.19 6.91 20.93
C PRO A 78 -8.87 7.55 21.39
N PHE A 79 -7.92 7.72 20.48
CA PHE A 79 -6.62 8.33 20.78
C PHE A 79 -6.74 9.84 20.87
N ASP A 80 -7.55 10.46 20.02
CA ASP A 80 -7.82 11.89 20.08
C ASP A 80 -8.53 12.26 21.40
N ALA A 81 -9.48 11.42 21.85
CA ALA A 81 -10.12 11.57 23.16
C ALA A 81 -9.14 11.43 24.33
N ARG A 82 -8.25 10.43 24.31
CA ARG A 82 -7.20 10.27 25.34
C ARG A 82 -6.23 11.44 25.35
N GLN A 83 -5.84 11.93 24.18
CA GLN A 83 -4.98 13.10 24.06
C GLN A 83 -5.63 14.34 24.69
N GLN A 84 -6.93 14.54 24.44
CA GLN A 84 -7.69 15.63 25.05
C GLN A 84 -7.76 15.49 26.58
N GLN A 85 -8.00 14.29 27.11
CA GLN A 85 -7.99 14.03 28.56
C GLN A 85 -6.61 14.27 29.19
N LEU A 86 -5.52 13.91 28.51
CA LEU A 86 -4.15 14.21 28.96
C LEU A 86 -3.89 15.72 28.98
N PHE A 87 -4.39 16.45 27.97
CA PHE A 87 -4.27 17.90 27.94
C PHE A 87 -5.03 18.57 29.08
N GLU A 88 -6.27 18.13 29.36
CA GLU A 88 -7.09 18.65 30.46
C GLU A 88 -6.49 18.36 31.84
N SER A 89 -5.81 17.23 32.00
CA SER A 89 -5.11 16.85 33.24
C SER A 89 -3.67 17.33 33.33
N SER A 90 -3.16 18.09 32.34
CA SER A 90 -1.76 18.51 32.25
C SER A 90 -1.23 19.23 33.50
N GLN A 91 -2.06 20.03 34.17
CA GLN A 91 -1.67 20.75 35.39
C GLN A 91 -1.40 19.83 36.59
N SER A 92 -1.87 18.58 36.54
CA SER A 92 -1.63 17.55 37.56
C SER A 92 -0.42 16.67 37.27
N LEU A 93 0.26 16.89 36.14
CA LEU A 93 1.39 16.10 35.67
C LEU A 93 2.65 16.97 35.63
N THR A 94 3.80 16.34 35.85
CA THR A 94 5.07 16.92 35.43
C THR A 94 5.19 16.91 33.91
N ASP A 95 5.99 17.81 33.35
CA ASP A 95 6.27 17.84 31.90
C ASP A 95 6.76 16.48 31.37
N GLY A 96 7.56 15.77 32.18
CA GLY A 96 8.08 14.45 31.84
C GLY A 96 6.99 13.36 31.79
N GLU A 97 6.06 13.37 32.75
CA GLU A 97 4.93 12.43 32.76
C GLU A 97 3.95 12.72 31.63
N TYR A 98 3.69 13.99 31.34
CA TYR A 98 2.87 14.40 30.21
C TYR A 98 3.49 13.93 28.88
N LEU A 99 4.78 14.20 28.66
CA LEU A 99 5.47 13.78 27.45
C LEU A 99 5.47 12.26 27.30
N ALA A 100 5.77 11.51 28.36
CA ALA A 100 5.79 10.05 28.32
C ALA A 100 4.41 9.47 27.94
N GLN A 101 3.33 10.02 28.50
CA GLN A 101 1.97 9.58 28.19
C GLN A 101 1.55 9.95 26.76
N MET A 102 1.92 11.14 26.29
CA MET A 102 1.70 11.56 24.90
C MET A 102 2.44 10.65 23.90
N GLU A 103 3.71 10.32 24.17
CA GLU A 103 4.49 9.41 23.34
C GLU A 103 3.91 7.99 23.33
N ALA A 104 3.39 7.52 24.47
CA ALA A 104 2.76 6.21 24.58
C ALA A 104 1.51 6.07 23.69
N LEU A 105 0.85 7.16 23.30
CA LEU A 105 -0.29 7.12 22.37
C LEU A 105 0.14 6.96 20.90
N ARG A 106 1.39 7.29 20.53
CA ARG A 106 1.81 7.35 19.12
C ARG A 106 1.84 5.99 18.43
N ALA A 107 2.49 4.99 19.05
CA ALA A 107 2.63 3.68 18.43
C ALA A 107 1.28 2.95 18.29
N PRO A 108 0.42 2.90 19.32
CA PRO A 108 -0.92 2.32 19.19
C PRO A 108 -1.79 3.04 18.15
N ARG A 109 -1.73 4.39 18.09
CA ARG A 109 -2.47 5.16 17.07
C ARG A 109 -1.99 4.83 15.66
N ARG A 110 -0.68 4.68 15.46
CA ARG A 110 -0.10 4.27 14.17
C ARG A 110 -0.57 2.87 13.79
N GLN A 111 -0.50 1.92 14.72
CA GLN A 111 -0.97 0.56 14.49
C GLN A 111 -2.45 0.51 14.11
N ALA A 112 -3.33 1.26 14.78
CA ALA A 112 -4.75 1.32 14.44
C ALA A 112 -4.99 1.86 13.01
N VAL A 113 -4.16 2.81 12.56
CA VAL A 113 -4.21 3.31 11.17
C VAL A 113 -3.68 2.27 10.19
N ASP A 114 -2.58 1.58 10.52
CA ASP A 114 -1.99 0.55 9.67
C ASP A 114 -2.96 -0.63 9.46
N GLU A 115 -3.67 -1.05 10.52
CA GLU A 115 -4.72 -2.08 10.47
C GLU A 115 -5.89 -1.66 9.56
N VAL A 116 -6.31 -0.39 9.60
CA VAL A 116 -7.33 0.14 8.67
C VAL A 116 -6.82 0.13 7.23
N VAL A 117 -5.58 0.54 6.99
CA VAL A 117 -4.97 0.54 5.65
C VAL A 117 -4.91 -0.87 5.09
N GLU A 118 -4.44 -1.85 5.88
CA GLU A 118 -4.37 -3.25 5.49
C GLU A 118 -5.75 -3.80 5.13
N ARG A 119 -6.73 -3.66 6.03
CA ARG A 119 -8.09 -4.16 5.81
C ARG A 119 -8.75 -3.55 4.58
N LEU A 120 -8.68 -2.23 4.42
CA LEU A 120 -9.29 -1.55 3.26
C LEU A 120 -8.57 -1.94 1.96
N THR A 121 -7.26 -2.15 2.00
CA THR A 121 -6.50 -2.64 0.83
C THR A 121 -6.98 -4.04 0.43
N GLU A 122 -7.14 -4.95 1.39
CA GLU A 122 -7.72 -6.27 1.13
C GLU A 122 -9.12 -6.20 0.54
N GLU A 123 -9.99 -5.36 1.11
CA GLU A 123 -11.36 -5.20 0.64
C GLU A 123 -11.34 -4.72 -0.82
N VAL A 124 -10.57 -3.68 -1.15
CA VAL A 124 -10.50 -3.18 -2.54
C VAL A 124 -9.91 -4.23 -3.50
N MET A 125 -8.88 -4.96 -3.09
CA MET A 125 -8.30 -6.04 -3.91
C MET A 125 -9.33 -7.15 -4.19
N LYS A 126 -10.09 -7.59 -3.17
CA LYS A 126 -11.17 -8.59 -3.32
C LYS A 126 -12.26 -8.13 -4.29
N HIS A 127 -12.64 -6.85 -4.26
CA HIS A 127 -13.63 -6.31 -5.20
C HIS A 127 -13.11 -6.27 -6.65
N HIS A 128 -11.83 -5.95 -6.84
CA HIS A 128 -11.20 -5.96 -8.16
C HIS A 128 -11.15 -7.38 -8.76
N ASP A 129 -10.81 -8.39 -7.95
CA ASP A 129 -10.81 -9.80 -8.39
C ASP A 129 -12.21 -10.29 -8.80
N LEU A 130 -13.27 -9.68 -8.24
CA LEU A 130 -14.66 -9.99 -8.55
C LEU A 130 -15.22 -9.14 -9.70
N ASP A 131 -14.41 -8.24 -10.29
CA ASP A 131 -14.82 -7.27 -11.32
C ASP A 131 -15.98 -6.36 -10.87
N ILE A 132 -16.08 -6.13 -9.55
CA ILE A 132 -17.10 -5.28 -8.93
C ILE A 132 -16.47 -3.91 -8.68
N CYS A 133 -17.01 -2.87 -9.32
CA CYS A 133 -16.65 -1.50 -8.98
C CYS A 133 -17.11 -1.20 -7.55
N TYR A 134 -16.17 -0.97 -6.63
CA TYR A 134 -16.48 -0.52 -5.28
C TYR A 134 -16.94 0.95 -5.33
N VAL A 135 -18.20 1.21 -4.94
CA VAL A 135 -18.74 2.55 -4.73
C VAL A 135 -18.84 2.77 -3.22
N PRO A 136 -18.05 3.67 -2.62
CA PRO A 136 -18.21 3.99 -1.21
C PRO A 136 -19.60 4.59 -0.95
N GLU A 137 -20.30 4.08 0.05
CA GLU A 137 -21.54 4.70 0.55
C GLU A 137 -21.20 6.07 1.14
N VAL A 138 -21.95 7.08 0.71
CA VAL A 138 -21.76 8.51 1.02
C VAL A 138 -22.22 8.84 2.43
#